data_AF-A0A2N3AK12-F1
#
_entry.id   AF-A0A2N3AK12-F1
#
_cell.length_a   1.000
_cell.length_b   1.000
_cell.length_c   1.000
_cell.angle_alpha   90.00
_cell.angle_beta   90.00
_cell.angle_gamma   90.00
#
_symmetry.space_group_name_H-M   'P 1'
#
loop_
_entity.id
_entity.type
_entity.pdbx_description
1 polymer ?
#
loop_
_entity_poly.entity_id
_entity_poly.type
_entity_poly.pdbx_seq_one_letter_code
_entity_poly.pdbx_strand_id
1 'polypeptide(L)'
;MENGILNDTFYKKMLLTNLKLFIIFISLFIYRYIYEFRINQEMILKLFIIISIILWMIQFLSVEGATWNKNKTNLPIYLFIIILSLSLLISNAIRVSFGDYIIVISYIILYFLIINSISQKKEFNSFIRIFFITSFLVSIYALIQYYGFDPFLNKLGCLTSTKIK
;
A
#
# COMPACT_ATOMS: atom_id res chain seq x y z
N MET A 1 16.46 -18.81 24.85
CA MET A 1 16.11 -17.38 24.98
C MET A 1 16.72 -16.53 23.86
N GLU A 2 17.99 -16.72 23.48
CA GLU A 2 18.63 -15.99 22.36
C GLU A 2 17.97 -16.17 20.99
N ASN A 3 17.53 -17.38 20.64
CA ASN A 3 16.91 -17.65 19.33
C ASN A 3 15.57 -16.92 19.11
N GLY A 4 14.83 -16.59 20.16
CA GLY A 4 13.55 -15.86 20.06
C GLY A 4 13.76 -14.38 19.72
N ILE A 5 14.76 -13.75 20.34
CA ILE A 5 15.09 -12.32 20.11
C ILE A 5 15.65 -12.13 18.69
N LEU A 6 16.50 -13.04 18.24
CA LEU A 6 17.11 -12.96 16.91
C LEU A 6 16.05 -13.14 15.79
N ASN A 7 15.09 -14.04 16.00
CA ASN A 7 13.97 -14.23 15.07
C ASN A 7 13.03 -13.02 15.00
N ASP A 8 12.71 -12.37 16.13
CA ASP A 8 11.88 -11.15 16.12
C ASP A 8 12.52 -10.03 15.29
N THR A 9 13.81 -9.76 15.51
CA THR A 9 14.52 -8.73 14.75
C THR A 9 14.57 -9.01 13.24
N PHE A 10 14.60 -10.30 12.87
CA PHE A 10 14.55 -10.73 11.48
C PHE A 10 13.18 -10.48 10.83
N TYR A 11 12.08 -10.91 11.47
CA TYR A 11 10.72 -10.70 10.93
C TYR A 11 10.36 -9.23 10.84
N LYS A 12 10.73 -8.43 11.84
CA LYS A 12 10.54 -6.97 11.82
C LYS A 12 11.27 -6.33 10.63
N LYS A 13 12.51 -6.75 10.37
CA LYS A 13 13.30 -6.26 9.23
C LYS A 13 12.70 -6.68 7.89
N MET A 14 12.20 -7.90 7.78
CA MET A 14 11.47 -8.36 6.59
C MET A 14 10.20 -7.54 6.36
N LEU A 15 9.40 -7.30 7.40
CA LEU A 15 8.19 -6.49 7.32
C LEU A 15 8.48 -5.05 6.86
N LEU A 16 9.50 -4.40 7.45
CA LEU A 16 9.94 -3.06 7.04
C LEU A 16 10.44 -3.03 5.59
N THR A 17 11.12 -4.08 5.14
CA THR A 17 11.59 -4.18 3.75
C THR A 17 10.42 -4.36 2.79
N ASN A 18 9.45 -5.21 3.15
CA ASN A 18 8.22 -5.41 2.37
C ASN A 18 7.43 -4.10 2.21
N LEU A 19 7.28 -3.32 3.28
CA LEU A 19 6.59 -2.03 3.25
C LEU A 19 7.34 -0.98 2.39
N LYS A 20 8.67 -1.03 2.32
CA LYS A 20 9.46 -0.16 1.41
C LYS A 20 9.30 -0.56 -0.05
N LEU A 21 9.34 -1.86 -0.33
CA LEU A 21 9.07 -2.39 -1.67
C LEU A 21 7.67 -2.01 -2.13
N PHE A 22 6.67 -2.09 -1.24
CA PHE A 22 5.31 -1.65 -1.54
C PHE A 22 5.26 -0.23 -2.12
N ILE A 23 5.98 0.74 -1.52
CA ILE A 23 6.01 2.13 -2.01
C ILE A 23 6.58 2.22 -3.43
N ILE A 24 7.58 1.41 -3.76
CA ILE A 24 8.19 1.38 -5.08
C ILE A 24 7.21 0.76 -6.08
N PHE A 25 6.66 -0.41 -5.76
CA PHE A 25 5.80 -1.17 -6.67
C PHE A 25 4.45 -0.49 -6.90
N ILE A 26 3.81 0.07 -5.87
CA ILE A 26 2.50 0.73 -6.02
C ILE A 26 2.58 1.93 -6.98
N SER A 27 3.74 2.56 -7.07
CA SER A 27 3.99 3.74 -7.90
C SER A 27 4.56 3.41 -9.29
N LEU A 28 5.43 2.39 -9.41
CA LEU A 28 6.17 2.11 -10.65
C LEU A 28 5.67 0.91 -11.44
N PHE A 29 4.81 0.06 -10.88
CA PHE A 29 4.36 -1.13 -11.57
C PHE A 29 3.27 -0.79 -12.58
N ILE A 30 3.65 -0.78 -13.86
CA ILE A 30 2.77 -0.54 -14.99
C ILE A 30 2.65 -1.84 -15.78
N TYR A 31 1.45 -2.40 -15.84
CA TYR A 31 1.16 -3.56 -16.70
C TYR A 31 0.56 -3.10 -18.02
N ARG A 32 1.25 -3.40 -19.12
CA ARG A 32 0.95 -2.91 -20.48
C ARG A 32 -0.46 -3.23 -20.98
N TYR A 33 -1.07 -4.32 -20.52
CA TYR A 33 -2.36 -4.80 -21.03
C TYR A 33 -3.56 -4.34 -20.21
N ILE A 34 -3.33 -3.67 -19.07
CA ILE A 34 -4.39 -3.11 -18.23
C ILE A 34 -4.37 -1.60 -18.42
N TYR A 35 -5.38 -1.11 -19.13
CA TYR A 35 -5.56 0.32 -19.45
C TYR A 35 -5.70 1.18 -18.19
N GLU A 36 -6.35 0.64 -17.16
CA GLU A 36 -6.57 1.32 -15.90
C GLU A 36 -5.42 1.05 -14.91
N PHE A 37 -4.52 2.02 -14.79
CA PHE A 37 -3.42 2.00 -13.82
C PHE A 37 -3.89 1.61 -12.39
N ARG A 38 -5.11 2.02 -12.02
CA ARG A 38 -5.74 1.72 -10.73
C ARG A 38 -5.85 0.22 -10.44
N ILE A 39 -6.17 -0.61 -11.44
CA ILE A 39 -6.33 -2.06 -11.24
C ILE A 39 -5.01 -2.70 -10.82
N ASN A 40 -3.90 -2.29 -11.45
CA ASN A 40 -2.57 -2.75 -11.09
C ASN A 40 -2.22 -2.34 -9.65
N GLN A 41 -2.55 -1.11 -9.27
CA GLN A 41 -2.29 -0.62 -7.92
C GLN A 41 -3.09 -1.38 -6.86
N GLU A 42 -4.38 -1.62 -7.12
CA GLU A 42 -5.23 -2.40 -6.22
C GLU A 42 -4.72 -3.84 -6.04
N MET A 43 -4.22 -4.47 -7.10
CA MET A 43 -3.62 -5.81 -7.04
C MET A 43 -2.37 -5.83 -6.16
N ILE A 44 -1.46 -4.87 -6.35
CA ILE A 44 -0.22 -4.74 -5.56
C ILE A 44 -0.54 -4.48 -4.11
N LEU A 45 -1.48 -3.58 -3.82
CA LEU A 45 -1.95 -3.29 -2.47
C LEU A 45 -2.40 -4.56 -1.76
N LYS A 46 -3.30 -5.34 -2.40
CA LYS A 46 -3.81 -6.59 -1.83
C LYS A 46 -2.69 -7.61 -1.60
N LEU A 47 -1.79 -7.80 -2.56
CA LEU A 47 -0.65 -8.71 -2.45
C LEU A 47 0.27 -8.34 -1.27
N PHE A 48 0.71 -7.09 -1.21
CA PHE A 48 1.64 -6.63 -0.19
C PHE A 48 1.03 -6.65 1.21
N ILE A 49 -0.27 -6.41 1.33
CA ILE A 49 -0.98 -6.51 2.61
C ILE A 49 -1.06 -7.94 3.09
N ILE A 50 -1.42 -8.89 2.24
CA ILE A 50 -1.45 -10.31 2.61
C ILE A 50 -0.08 -10.75 3.13
N ILE A 51 0.99 -10.42 2.39
CA ILE A 51 2.37 -10.73 2.82
C ILE A 51 2.69 -10.05 4.15
N SER A 52 2.32 -8.79 4.33
CA SER A 52 2.60 -8.04 5.56
C SER A 52 1.85 -8.58 6.77
N ILE A 53 0.58 -8.99 6.60
CA ILE A 53 -0.21 -9.61 7.67
C ILE A 53 0.42 -10.95 8.07
N ILE A 54 0.82 -11.78 7.11
CA ILE A 54 1.46 -13.07 7.39
C ILE A 54 2.76 -12.85 8.19
N LEU A 55 3.63 -11.94 7.73
CA LEU A 55 4.87 -11.61 8.43
C LEU A 55 4.61 -11.07 9.85
N TRP A 56 3.61 -10.21 9.99
CA TRP A 56 3.23 -9.64 11.28
C TRP A 56 2.65 -10.69 12.24
N MET A 57 1.81 -11.61 11.76
CA MET A 57 1.28 -12.72 12.55
C MET A 57 2.39 -13.65 13.05
N ILE A 58 3.36 -14.00 12.18
CA ILE A 58 4.53 -14.80 12.57
C ILE A 58 5.35 -14.06 13.64
N GLN A 59 5.58 -12.76 13.46
CA GLN A 59 6.28 -11.94 14.44
C GLN A 59 5.55 -11.95 15.79
N PHE A 60 4.24 -11.72 15.78
CA PHE A 60 3.40 -11.68 16.98
C PHE A 60 3.41 -13.00 17.75
N LEU A 61 3.37 -14.13 17.05
CA LEU A 61 3.47 -15.47 17.66
C LEU A 61 4.87 -15.77 18.22
N SER A 62 5.92 -15.17 17.65
CA SER A 62 7.31 -15.40 18.06
C SER A 62 7.73 -14.61 19.31
N VAL A 63 6.99 -13.57 19.67
CA VAL A 63 7.33 -12.67 20.79
C VAL A 63 6.31 -12.78 21.92
N GLU A 64 6.73 -13.31 23.05
CA GLU A 64 5.95 -13.23 24.29
C GLU A 64 5.85 -11.76 24.73
N GLY A 65 4.63 -11.20 24.75
CA GLY A 65 4.39 -9.82 25.21
C GLY A 65 4.35 -8.75 24.09
N ALA A 66 4.15 -9.14 22.83
CA ALA A 66 3.90 -8.18 21.76
C ALA A 66 2.67 -7.30 22.09
N THR A 67 2.91 -6.02 22.35
CA THR A 67 1.85 -5.05 22.67
C THR A 67 1.57 -4.15 21.47
N TRP A 68 0.29 -3.91 21.20
CA TRP A 68 -0.13 -3.02 20.14
C TRP A 68 0.13 -1.56 20.54
N ASN A 69 0.74 -0.76 19.66
CA ASN A 69 1.01 0.64 19.98
C ASN A 69 -0.31 1.43 19.99
N LYS A 70 -0.72 1.89 21.16
CA LYS A 70 -1.93 2.69 21.33
C LYS A 70 -1.62 4.15 21.00
N ASN A 71 -2.11 4.62 19.86
CA ASN A 71 -1.99 6.03 19.47
C ASN A 71 -3.35 6.74 19.59
N LYS A 72 -3.33 8.06 19.82
CA LYS A 72 -4.52 8.92 19.87
C LYS A 72 -5.33 8.86 18.57
N THR A 73 -4.66 8.59 17.45
CA THR A 73 -5.25 8.41 16.12
C THR A 73 -6.01 7.10 15.94
N ASN A 74 -5.82 6.11 16.82
CA ASN A 74 -6.51 4.82 16.70
C ASN A 74 -8.02 4.97 16.91
N LEU A 75 -8.46 5.84 17.84
CA LEU A 75 -9.89 6.06 18.11
C LEU A 75 -10.64 6.62 16.90
N PRO A 76 -10.19 7.72 16.25
CA PRO A 76 -10.78 8.19 15.00
C PRO A 76 -10.87 7.10 13.93
N ILE A 77 -9.83 6.26 13.81
CA ILE A 77 -9.80 5.18 12.81
C ILE A 77 -10.84 4.10 13.12
N TYR A 78 -11.00 3.71 14.38
CA TYR A 78 -12.04 2.75 14.77
C TYR A 78 -13.45 3.29 14.53
N LEU A 79 -13.69 4.56 14.87
CA LEU A 79 -14.96 5.23 14.55
C LEU A 79 -15.22 5.24 13.04
N PHE A 80 -14.19 5.54 12.25
CA PHE A 80 -14.28 5.50 10.80
C PHE A 80 -14.62 4.10 10.27
N ILE A 81 -14.01 3.03 10.80
CA ILE A 81 -14.34 1.65 10.43
C ILE A 81 -15.80 1.33 10.73
N ILE A 82 -16.33 1.77 11.88
CA ILE A 82 -17.73 1.52 12.26
C ILE A 82 -18.68 2.22 11.29
N ILE A 83 -18.43 3.50 11.01
CA ILE A 83 -19.24 4.28 10.06
C ILE A 83 -19.20 3.64 8.68
N LEU A 84 -18.01 3.23 8.22
CA LEU A 84 -17.82 2.60 6.93
C LEU A 84 -18.56 1.24 6.84
N SER A 85 -18.50 0.44 7.92
CA SER A 85 -19.24 -0.83 8.03
C SER A 85 -20.75 -0.62 7.96
N LEU A 86 -21.27 0.41 8.64
CA LEU A 86 -22.69 0.77 8.58
C LEU A 86 -23.10 1.25 7.18
N SER A 87 -22.24 2.02 6.53
CA SER A 87 -22.47 2.50 5.16
C SER A 87 -22.61 1.35 4.15
N LEU A 88 -21.90 0.23 4.34
CA LEU A 88 -22.03 -0.93 3.48
C LEU A 88 -23.44 -1.54 3.53
N LEU A 89 -24.06 -1.57 4.71
CA LEU A 89 -25.39 -2.18 4.92
C LEU A 89 -26.51 -1.42 4.24
N ILE A 90 -26.31 -0.12 4.00
CA ILE A 90 -27.30 0.78 3.39
C ILE A 90 -27.16 0.82 1.86
N SER A 91 -26.03 0.36 1.31
CA SER A 91 -25.75 0.51 -0.12
C SER A 91 -26.65 -0.36 -1.00
N ASN A 92 -27.23 0.25 -2.04
CA ASN A 92 -27.97 -0.45 -3.09
C ASN A 92 -27.05 -1.26 -4.02
N ALA A 93 -25.76 -0.94 -4.08
CA ALA A 93 -24.77 -1.54 -4.97
C ALA A 93 -23.72 -2.34 -4.18
N ILE A 94 -24.19 -3.28 -3.36
CA ILE A 94 -23.41 -4.02 -2.37
C ILE A 94 -22.08 -4.56 -2.94
N ARG A 95 -22.10 -5.16 -4.14
CA ARG A 95 -20.89 -5.75 -4.75
C ARG A 95 -19.78 -4.72 -5.00
N VAL A 96 -20.14 -3.55 -5.53
CA VAL A 96 -19.17 -2.48 -5.83
C VAL A 96 -18.67 -1.87 -4.53
N SER A 97 -19.60 -1.54 -3.62
CA SER A 97 -19.26 -0.96 -2.32
C SER A 97 -18.38 -1.89 -1.48
N PHE A 98 -18.57 -3.20 -1.57
CA PHE A 98 -17.72 -4.18 -0.88
C PHE A 98 -16.28 -4.19 -1.43
N GLY A 99 -16.11 -4.01 -2.74
CA GLY A 99 -14.79 -3.85 -3.35
C GLY A 99 -14.04 -2.63 -2.81
N ASP A 100 -14.72 -1.48 -2.78
CA ASP A 100 -14.18 -0.23 -2.23
C ASP A 100 -13.89 -0.36 -0.74
N TYR A 101 -14.76 -1.03 0.02
CA TYR A 101 -14.56 -1.31 1.43
C TYR A 101 -13.29 -2.11 1.71
N ILE A 102 -13.03 -3.17 0.94
CA ILE A 102 -11.79 -3.97 1.06
C ILE A 102 -10.57 -3.08 0.86
N ILE A 103 -10.60 -2.16 -0.11
CA ILE A 103 -9.50 -1.23 -0.39
C ILE A 103 -9.30 -0.27 0.79
N VAL A 104 -10.37 0.28 1.36
CA VAL A 104 -10.26 1.18 2.51
C VAL A 104 -9.72 0.45 3.74
N ILE A 105 -10.23 -0.75 4.05
CA ILE A 105 -9.69 -1.59 5.12
C ILE A 105 -8.21 -1.90 4.89
N SER A 106 -7.84 -2.19 3.64
CA SER A 106 -6.47 -2.48 3.26
C SER A 106 -5.53 -1.32 3.65
N TYR A 107 -5.92 -0.08 3.36
CA TYR A 107 -5.15 1.09 3.80
C TYR A 107 -5.09 1.25 5.31
N ILE A 108 -6.18 0.96 6.03
CA ILE A 108 -6.21 1.02 7.50
C ILE A 108 -5.27 -0.01 8.12
N ILE A 109 -5.26 -1.24 7.61
CA ILE A 109 -4.33 -2.29 8.03
C ILE A 109 -2.89 -1.85 7.78
N LEU A 110 -2.61 -1.30 6.60
CA LEU A 110 -1.28 -0.82 6.23
C LEU A 110 -0.80 0.31 7.17
N TYR A 111 -1.70 1.23 7.54
CA TYR A 111 -1.42 2.26 8.54
C TYR A 111 -1.00 1.63 9.89
N PHE A 112 -1.75 0.64 10.39
CA PHE A 112 -1.43 0.00 11.66
C PHE A 112 -0.11 -0.77 11.61
N LEU A 113 0.17 -1.44 10.50
CA LEU A 113 1.45 -2.11 10.28
C LEU A 113 2.60 -1.11 10.34
N ILE A 114 2.51 0.00 9.59
CA ILE A 114 3.56 1.04 9.60
C ILE A 114 3.80 1.57 11.01
N ILE A 115 2.75 1.94 11.74
CA ILE A 115 2.91 2.59 13.05
C ILE A 115 3.42 1.65 14.14
N ASN A 116 3.13 0.35 14.01
CA ASN A 116 3.62 -0.67 14.92
C ASN A 116 5.02 -1.16 14.56
N SER A 117 5.41 -1.11 13.28
CA SER A 117 6.72 -1.59 12.82
C SER A 117 7.82 -0.52 12.87
N ILE A 118 7.49 0.74 12.60
CA ILE A 118 8.48 1.83 12.62
C ILE A 118 8.64 2.31 14.07
N SER A 119 9.79 1.99 14.66
CA SER A 119 10.09 2.42 16.03
C SER A 119 11.14 3.53 16.08
N GLN A 120 12.00 3.63 15.06
CA GLN A 120 13.12 4.56 15.04
C GLN A 120 12.95 5.66 13.99
N LYS A 121 13.36 6.89 14.33
CA LYS A 121 13.40 8.03 13.39
C LYS A 121 14.21 7.72 12.11
N LYS A 122 15.26 6.91 12.23
CA LYS A 122 16.08 6.46 11.10
C LYS A 122 15.28 5.63 10.09
N GLU A 123 14.41 4.75 10.57
CA GLU A 123 13.54 3.93 9.72
C GLU A 123 12.55 4.83 8.98
N PHE A 124 11.86 5.73 9.71
CA PHE A 124 10.95 6.71 9.12
C PHE A 124 11.63 7.58 8.05
N ASN A 125 12.81 8.12 8.32
CA ASN A 125 13.56 8.91 7.35
C ASN A 125 13.92 8.11 6.09
N SER A 126 14.19 6.80 6.23
CA SER A 126 14.42 5.92 5.08
C SER A 126 13.17 5.73 4.24
N PHE A 127 11.98 5.65 4.85
CA PHE A 127 10.71 5.60 4.13
C PHE A 127 10.46 6.88 3.34
N ILE A 128 10.62 8.03 3.99
CA ILE A 128 10.46 9.35 3.35
C ILE A 128 11.43 9.52 2.17
N ARG A 129 12.70 9.11 2.33
CA ARG A 129 13.66 9.16 1.23
C ARG A 129 13.21 8.33 0.04
N ILE A 130 12.75 7.10 0.26
CA ILE A 130 12.28 6.22 -0.82
C ILE A 130 11.06 6.85 -1.50
N PHE A 131 10.09 7.35 -0.73
CA PHE A 131 8.92 8.04 -1.24
C PHE A 131 9.28 9.20 -2.17
N PHE A 132 10.21 10.07 -1.77
CA PHE A 132 10.64 11.18 -2.62
C PHE A 132 11.32 10.72 -3.91
N ILE A 133 12.18 9.70 -3.84
CA ILE A 133 12.84 9.13 -5.02
C ILE A 133 11.80 8.54 -5.98
N THR A 134 10.85 7.75 -5.46
CA THR A 134 9.80 7.13 -6.29
C THR A 134 8.88 8.19 -6.90
N SER A 135 8.46 9.20 -6.15
CA SER A 135 7.64 10.29 -6.67
C SER A 135 8.38 11.08 -7.75
N PHE A 136 9.67 11.36 -7.56
CA PHE A 136 10.47 12.05 -8.57
C PHE A 136 10.56 11.26 -9.88
N LEU A 137 10.79 9.94 -9.81
CA LEU A 137 10.79 9.07 -10.99
C LEU A 137 9.43 9.04 -11.69
N VAL A 138 8.33 8.93 -10.93
CA VAL A 138 6.97 8.96 -11.48
C VAL A 138 6.69 10.30 -12.15
N SER A 139 7.11 11.42 -11.55
CA SER A 139 6.95 12.75 -12.16
C SER A 139 7.74 12.90 -13.45
N ILE A 140 8.97 12.40 -13.53
CA ILE A 140 9.74 12.37 -14.78
C ILE A 140 9.00 11.55 -15.85
N TYR A 141 8.51 10.36 -15.48
CA TYR A 141 7.75 9.51 -16.40
C TYR A 141 6.49 10.23 -16.91
N ALA A 142 5.73 10.88 -16.01
CA ALA A 142 4.53 11.63 -16.40
C ALA A 142 4.85 12.79 -17.35
N LEU A 143 5.98 13.49 -17.15
CA LEU A 143 6.44 14.53 -18.08
C LEU A 143 6.79 13.95 -19.46
N ILE A 144 7.53 12.84 -19.50
CA ILE A 144 7.90 12.16 -20.76
C ILE A 144 6.63 11.74 -21.51
N GLN A 145 5.65 11.17 -20.80
CA GLN A 145 4.35 10.79 -21.35
C GLN A 145 3.55 12.00 -21.88
N TYR A 146 3.56 13.12 -21.15
CA TYR A 146 2.86 14.35 -21.56
C TYR A 146 3.35 14.89 -22.91
N TYR A 147 4.66 14.79 -23.20
CA TYR A 147 5.23 15.20 -24.49
C TYR A 147 5.05 14.17 -25.61
N GLY A 148 4.27 13.11 -25.40
CA GLY A 148 3.96 12.11 -26.41
C GLY A 148 5.05 11.05 -26.64
N PHE A 149 6.11 11.08 -25.84
CA PHE A 149 7.09 10.01 -25.81
C PHE A 149 6.58 8.91 -24.88
N ASP A 150 5.75 7.99 -25.39
CA ASP A 150 5.32 6.83 -24.60
C ASP A 150 6.08 5.56 -25.01
N PRO A 151 7.21 5.24 -24.35
CA PRO A 151 8.01 4.07 -24.70
C PRO A 151 7.29 2.73 -24.40
N PHE A 152 6.24 2.72 -23.57
CA PHE A 152 5.60 1.48 -23.09
C PHE A 152 4.18 1.28 -23.65
N LEU A 153 3.43 2.36 -23.88
CA LEU A 153 2.03 2.37 -24.28
C LEU A 153 1.81 3.08 -25.64
N ASN A 154 2.85 3.18 -26.48
CA ASN A 154 2.85 3.85 -27.79
C ASN A 154 1.68 3.48 -28.74
N LYS A 155 1.02 2.32 -28.55
CA LYS A 155 -0.15 1.89 -29.32
C LYS A 155 -1.49 2.49 -28.86
N LEU A 156 -1.54 3.15 -27.70
CA LEU A 156 -2.77 3.67 -27.09
C LEU A 156 -3.16 5.07 -27.54
N GLY A 157 -2.21 5.85 -28.09
CA GLY A 157 -2.50 7.11 -28.77
C GLY A 157 -3.41 6.94 -30.00
N CYS A 158 -3.52 5.73 -30.55
CA CYS A 158 -4.42 5.41 -31.65
C CYS A 158 -5.90 5.28 -31.21
N LEU A 159 -6.17 4.92 -29.94
CA LEU A 159 -7.52 4.68 -29.43
C LEU A 159 -8.09 5.86 -28.64
N THR A 160 -7.24 6.72 -28.10
CA THR A 160 -7.61 7.89 -27.28
C THR A 160 -7.57 9.20 -28.04
N SER A 161 -7.09 9.18 -29.29
CA SER A 161 -7.28 10.26 -30.24
C SER A 161 -8.75 10.30 -30.70
N THR A 162 -9.65 10.70 -29.81
CA THR A 162 -10.74 11.59 -30.23
C THR A 162 -10.06 12.84 -30.76
N LYS A 163 -9.78 12.83 -32.07
CA LYS A 163 -9.52 14.03 -32.84
C LYS A 163 -10.73 14.93 -32.61
N ILE A 164 -10.60 15.88 -31.70
CA ILE A 164 -11.37 17.10 -31.77
C ILE A 164 -10.93 17.72 -33.09
N LYS A 165 -11.78 17.56 -34.11
CA LYS A 165 -11.67 18.20 -35.40
C LYS A 165 -12.50 19.46 -35.35
#